data_AF-A0A4D4KTR5-F1
#
_entry.id   AF-A0A4D4KTR5-F1
#
_cell.length_a   1.000
_cell.length_b   1.000
_cell.length_c   1.000
_cell.angle_alpha   90.00
_cell.angle_beta   90.00
_cell.angle_gamma   90.00
#
_symmetry.space_group_name_H-M   'P 1'
#
loop_
_entity.id
_entity.type
_entity.pdbx_description
1 polymer ?
#
loop_
_entity_poly.entity_id
_entity_poly.type
_entity_poly.pdbx_seq_one_letter_code
_entity_poly.pdbx_strand_id
1 'polypeptide(L)'
;MATLSGPGGAETGLTLGIPGTHQLLNAAAAIATVHAVGLDAARAAGHLGTFEGVARRMSRAGEAAGARVYDSYAHHPTEIRADLAAARSLLTEPDGRVISVFQPAGQARHEAFGGEFGAALAHGDEVVLTGHSRVGDEVVLRELSAAVENAGGSCRGVERDRAAAVACAAAVARPGDVVVLIGTGDLVEYGRVLTGKLSHPVKAAV
;
A
#
# COMPACT_ATOMS: atom_id res chain seq x y z
N MET A 1 16.13 3.75 6.49
CA MET A 1 17.47 3.34 6.96
C MET A 1 17.30 2.47 8.19
N ALA A 2 18.15 1.46 8.38
CA ALA A 2 18.26 0.65 9.59
C ALA A 2 19.70 0.16 9.76
N THR A 3 20.03 -0.38 10.93
CA THR A 3 21.30 -1.07 11.17
C THR A 3 21.02 -2.56 11.37
N LEU A 4 21.74 -3.40 10.63
CA LEU A 4 21.75 -4.85 10.80
C LEU A 4 22.89 -5.24 11.74
N SER A 5 22.56 -5.90 12.85
CA SER A 5 23.54 -6.50 13.76
C SER A 5 23.77 -7.96 13.38
N GLY A 6 25.01 -8.30 13.03
CA GLY A 6 25.45 -9.63 12.62
C GLY A 6 26.28 -10.37 13.67
N PRO A 7 26.82 -11.55 13.31
CA PRO A 7 27.66 -12.35 14.20
C PRO A 7 28.86 -11.56 14.74
N GLY A 8 29.19 -11.77 16.01
CA GLY A 8 30.30 -11.06 16.67
C GLY A 8 30.06 -9.56 16.92
N GLY A 9 28.82 -9.08 16.75
CA GLY A 9 28.47 -7.67 16.93
C GLY A 9 28.81 -6.78 15.74
N ALA A 10 29.09 -7.36 14.57
CA ALA A 10 29.33 -6.57 13.37
C ALA A 10 28.07 -5.78 12.98
N GLU A 11 28.21 -4.48 12.73
CA GLU A 11 27.10 -3.63 12.32
C GLU A 11 27.19 -3.29 10.83
N THR A 12 26.07 -3.39 10.11
CA THR A 12 25.97 -3.05 8.69
C THR A 12 24.78 -2.13 8.46
N GLY A 13 25.01 -0.94 7.92
CA GLY A 13 23.94 0.00 7.58
C GLY A 13 23.13 -0.47 6.37
N LEU A 14 21.81 -0.44 6.49
CA LEU A 14 20.85 -0.73 5.43
C LEU A 14 20.13 0.56 5.01
N THR A 15 20.25 0.92 3.74
CA THR A 15 19.51 2.03 3.14
C THR A 15 18.77 1.52 1.91
N LEU A 16 17.47 1.82 1.82
CA LEU A 16 16.61 1.43 0.71
C LEU A 16 15.93 2.68 0.15
N GLY A 17 15.73 2.71 -1.18
CA GLY A 17 14.94 3.73 -1.86
C GLY A 17 13.41 3.49 -1.82
N ILE A 18 12.99 2.36 -1.25
CA ILE A 18 11.58 1.95 -1.13
C ILE A 18 11.11 2.01 0.33
N PRO A 19 9.83 2.34 0.57
CA PRO A 19 9.30 2.52 1.92
C PRO A 19 8.99 1.19 2.61
N GLY A 20 8.99 1.20 3.95
CA GLY A 20 8.45 0.13 4.79
C GLY A 20 9.50 -0.71 5.52
N THR A 21 9.24 -0.97 6.80
CA THR A 21 10.08 -1.84 7.64
C THR A 21 10.13 -3.26 7.12
N HIS A 22 9.05 -3.77 6.53
CA HIS A 22 9.02 -5.10 5.94
C HIS A 22 10.02 -5.23 4.76
N GLN A 23 10.26 -4.15 4.00
CA GLN A 23 11.30 -4.14 2.96
C GLN A 23 12.71 -4.12 3.55
N LEU A 24 12.92 -3.44 4.69
CA LEU A 24 14.17 -3.53 5.43
C LEU A 24 14.44 -4.94 5.95
N LEU A 25 13.40 -5.66 6.41
CA LEU A 25 13.52 -7.08 6.81
C LEU A 25 13.87 -7.98 5.62
N ASN A 26 13.25 -7.76 4.46
CA ASN A 26 13.59 -8.47 3.22
C ASN A 26 15.06 -8.21 2.82
N ALA A 27 15.51 -6.96 2.92
CA ALA A 27 16.89 -6.60 2.65
C ALA A 27 17.86 -7.24 3.67
N ALA A 28 17.52 -7.23 4.95
CA ALA A 28 18.30 -7.89 6.00
C ALA A 28 18.44 -9.40 5.72
N ALA A 29 17.36 -10.07 5.30
CA ALA A 29 17.41 -11.48 4.90
C ALA A 29 18.35 -11.69 3.70
N ALA A 30 18.27 -10.83 2.68
CA ALA A 30 19.17 -10.91 1.53
C ALA A 30 20.65 -10.72 1.93
N ILE A 31 20.96 -9.73 2.78
CA ILE A 31 22.32 -9.50 3.28
C ILE A 31 22.81 -10.65 4.17
N ALA A 32 21.94 -11.22 5.00
CA ALA A 32 22.27 -12.40 5.78
C ALA A 32 22.58 -13.61 4.87
N THR A 33 21.87 -13.78 3.76
CA THR A 33 22.17 -14.82 2.76
C THR A 33 23.54 -14.58 2.11
N VAL A 34 23.85 -13.34 1.70
CA VAL A 34 25.18 -12.98 1.14
C VAL A 34 26.29 -13.35 2.12
N HIS A 35 26.12 -13.01 3.40
CA HIS A 35 27.08 -13.39 4.45
C HIS A 35 27.21 -14.91 4.59
N ALA A 36 26.09 -15.64 4.64
CA ALA A 36 26.07 -17.08 4.83
C ALA A 36 26.78 -17.87 3.72
N VAL A 37 26.82 -17.33 2.49
CA VAL A 37 27.55 -17.93 1.36
C VAL A 37 29.00 -17.44 1.24
N GLY A 38 29.51 -16.72 2.24
CA GLY A 38 30.91 -16.26 2.30
C GLY A 38 31.23 -15.05 1.43
N LEU A 39 30.21 -14.30 0.99
CA LEU A 39 30.39 -13.08 0.21
C LEU A 39 30.40 -11.83 1.10
N ASP A 40 30.92 -10.73 0.55
CA ASP A 40 31.02 -9.44 1.25
C ASP A 40 29.65 -8.78 1.45
N ALA A 41 29.08 -9.01 2.64
CA ALA A 41 27.79 -8.48 3.07
C ALA A 41 27.77 -6.94 3.18
N ALA A 42 28.88 -6.32 3.58
CA ALA A 42 28.98 -4.86 3.69
C ALA A 42 28.95 -4.22 2.30
N ARG A 43 29.70 -4.79 1.35
CA ARG A 43 29.64 -4.37 -0.06
C ARG A 43 28.24 -4.55 -0.65
N ALA A 44 27.59 -5.69 -0.41
CA ALA A 44 26.22 -5.92 -0.88
C ALA A 44 25.23 -4.91 -0.28
N ALA A 45 25.34 -4.61 1.02
CA ALA A 45 24.50 -3.63 1.70
C ALA A 45 24.68 -2.22 1.12
N GLY A 46 25.90 -1.85 0.71
CA GLY A 46 26.19 -0.59 0.02
C GLY A 46 25.42 -0.41 -1.30
N HIS A 47 24.98 -1.50 -1.94
CA HIS A 47 24.20 -1.45 -3.17
C HIS A 47 22.68 -1.35 -2.96
N LEU A 48 22.18 -1.62 -1.75
CA LEU A 48 20.73 -1.61 -1.46
C LEU A 48 20.07 -0.25 -1.74
N GLY A 49 20.82 0.85 -1.58
CA GLY A 49 20.31 2.20 -1.87
C GLY A 49 19.96 2.42 -3.35
N THR A 50 20.52 1.59 -4.24
CA THR A 50 20.24 1.63 -5.69
C THR A 50 19.13 0.67 -6.12
N PHE A 51 18.58 -0.12 -5.19
CA PHE A 51 17.48 -1.02 -5.50
C PHE A 51 16.19 -0.23 -5.77
N GLU A 52 15.72 -0.28 -7.01
CA GLU A 52 14.53 0.44 -7.47
C GLU A 52 13.21 -0.18 -6.98
N GLY A 53 13.28 -1.35 -6.33
CA GLY A 53 12.12 -2.09 -5.87
C GLY A 53 11.66 -3.17 -6.84
N VAL A 54 10.53 -3.79 -6.50
CA VAL A 54 9.82 -4.72 -7.38
C VAL A 54 8.52 -4.05 -7.80
N ALA A 55 8.12 -4.23 -9.05
CA ALA A 55 6.83 -3.74 -9.54
C ALA A 55 5.70 -4.22 -8.61
N ARG A 56 4.78 -3.31 -8.31
CA ARG A 56 3.62 -3.55 -7.45
C ARG A 56 3.97 -3.90 -6.00
N ARG A 57 5.10 -3.43 -5.48
CA ARG A 57 5.46 -3.56 -4.05
C ARG A 57 5.77 -2.18 -3.47
N MET A 58 4.68 -1.45 -3.16
CA MET A 58 4.72 -0.02 -2.84
C MET A 58 5.47 0.78 -3.92
N SER A 59 5.14 0.49 -5.18
CA SER A 59 5.73 1.15 -6.34
C SER A 59 5.08 2.51 -6.55
N ARG A 60 5.87 3.58 -6.72
CA ARG A 60 5.32 4.92 -6.98
C ARG A 60 4.66 4.95 -8.36
N ALA A 61 3.35 5.20 -8.40
CA ALA A 61 2.57 5.31 -9.62
C ALA A 61 2.47 6.76 -10.14
N GLY A 62 2.72 7.75 -9.27
CA GLY A 62 2.87 9.14 -9.65
C GLY A 62 2.58 10.10 -8.50
N GLU A 63 2.43 11.38 -8.83
CA GLU A 63 2.09 12.45 -7.89
C GLU A 63 1.36 13.55 -8.66
N ALA A 64 0.32 14.11 -8.04
CA ALA A 64 -0.47 15.18 -8.62
C ALA A 64 -1.17 15.97 -7.50
N ALA A 65 -1.29 17.29 -7.67
CA ALA A 65 -1.90 18.19 -6.68
C ALA A 65 -1.35 18.01 -5.24
N GLY A 66 -0.07 17.68 -5.11
CA GLY A 66 0.60 17.43 -3.81
C GLY A 66 0.26 16.10 -3.14
N ALA A 67 -0.56 15.24 -3.75
CA ALA A 67 -0.84 13.89 -3.27
C ALA A 67 0.01 12.85 -4.03
N ARG A 68 0.60 11.90 -3.31
CA ARG A 68 1.45 10.84 -3.88
C ARG A 68 0.65 9.56 -4.05
N VAL A 69 0.86 8.86 -5.16
CA VAL A 69 0.13 7.63 -5.51
C VAL A 69 1.08 6.45 -5.58
N TYR A 70 0.71 5.35 -4.93
CA TYR A 70 1.45 4.09 -4.91
C TYR A 70 0.57 2.91 -5.34
N ASP A 71 1.18 1.89 -5.93
CA ASP A 71 0.55 0.60 -6.24
C ASP A 71 1.16 -0.52 -5.41
N SER A 72 0.29 -1.42 -4.93
CA SER A 72 0.67 -2.63 -4.24
C SER A 72 -0.16 -3.85 -4.66
N TYR A 73 0.55 -4.98 -4.82
CA TYR A 73 0.04 -6.32 -5.03
C TYR A 73 -0.42 -7.00 -3.71
N ALA A 74 -0.34 -6.30 -2.58
CA ALA A 74 -0.78 -6.84 -1.30
C ALA A 74 -2.22 -7.34 -1.38
N HIS A 75 -2.45 -8.51 -0.83
CA HIS A 75 -3.74 -9.20 -0.86
C HIS A 75 -4.00 -10.07 0.36
N HIS A 76 -3.00 -10.21 1.23
CA HIS A 76 -3.16 -10.78 2.55
C HIS A 76 -3.25 -9.65 3.60
N PRO A 77 -4.10 -9.76 4.65
CA PRO A 77 -4.22 -8.74 5.70
C PRO A 77 -2.87 -8.25 6.27
N THR A 78 -1.95 -9.19 6.54
CA THR A 78 -0.58 -8.86 6.99
C THR A 78 0.18 -7.95 6.02
N GLU A 79 0.09 -8.20 4.71
CA GLU A 79 0.76 -7.38 3.69
C GLU A 79 0.11 -5.99 3.62
N ILE A 80 -1.23 -5.94 3.62
CA ILE A 80 -2.01 -4.69 3.58
C ILE A 80 -1.62 -3.78 4.74
N ARG A 81 -1.60 -4.33 5.97
CA ARG A 81 -1.17 -3.58 7.15
C ARG A 81 0.27 -3.08 7.03
N ALA A 82 1.18 -3.90 6.50
CA ALA A 82 2.58 -3.52 6.33
C ALA A 82 2.76 -2.40 5.29
N ASP A 83 1.94 -2.40 4.24
CA ASP A 83 1.93 -1.37 3.20
C ASP A 83 1.30 -0.07 3.66
N LEU A 84 0.21 -0.13 4.43
CA LEU A 84 -0.39 1.07 5.02
C LEU A 84 0.53 1.71 6.06
N ALA A 85 1.26 0.90 6.83
CA ALA A 85 2.33 1.42 7.70
C ALA A 85 3.48 2.06 6.89
N ALA A 86 3.86 1.46 5.75
CA ALA A 86 4.85 2.05 4.85
C ALA A 86 4.36 3.38 4.26
N ALA A 87 3.09 3.45 3.83
CA ALA A 87 2.43 4.67 3.35
C ALA A 87 2.39 5.75 4.42
N ARG A 88 2.09 5.40 5.67
CA ARG A 88 2.13 6.32 6.82
C ARG A 88 3.50 6.95 6.99
N SER A 89 4.58 6.15 6.88
CA SER A 89 5.95 6.65 7.01
C SER A 89 6.38 7.61 5.90
N LEU A 90 5.62 7.67 4.80
CA LEU A 90 5.87 8.61 3.71
C LEU A 90 5.26 9.99 3.98
N LEU A 91 4.27 10.13 4.86
CA LEU A 91 3.61 11.41 5.13
C LEU A 91 4.63 12.46 5.58
N THR A 92 4.55 13.65 4.97
CA THR A 92 5.42 14.80 5.31
C THR A 92 4.65 15.86 6.08
N GLU A 93 3.34 15.90 5.93
CA GLU A 93 2.46 16.86 6.60
C GLU A 93 1.88 16.26 7.88
N PRO A 94 1.78 17.03 8.98
CA PRO A 94 1.20 16.56 10.25
C PRO A 94 -0.23 16.04 10.14
N ASP A 95 -1.00 16.58 9.20
CA ASP A 95 -2.39 16.24 8.91
C ASP A 95 -2.57 15.43 7.61
N GLY A 96 -1.47 14.97 7.01
CA GLY A 96 -1.50 14.11 5.83
C GLY A 96 -2.16 12.77 6.14
N ARG A 97 -2.90 12.22 5.17
CA ARG A 97 -3.66 10.98 5.33
C ARG A 97 -3.18 9.87 4.41
N VAL A 98 -3.37 8.64 4.85
CA VAL A 98 -3.23 7.41 4.06
C VAL A 98 -4.63 7.02 3.58
N ILE A 99 -4.85 7.16 2.27
CA ILE A 99 -6.09 6.77 1.60
C ILE A 99 -5.81 5.46 0.85
N SER A 100 -6.63 4.44 1.07
CA SER A 100 -6.50 3.17 0.35
C SER A 100 -7.65 2.96 -0.63
N VAL A 101 -7.32 2.49 -1.84
CA VAL A 101 -8.30 1.94 -2.77
C VAL A 101 -8.04 0.44 -2.83
N PHE A 102 -8.95 -0.35 -2.27
CA PHE A 102 -8.73 -1.80 -2.10
C PHE A 102 -9.64 -2.62 -3.01
N GLN A 103 -9.01 -3.52 -3.77
CA GLN A 103 -9.65 -4.53 -4.61
C GLN A 103 -9.38 -5.92 -4.00
N PRO A 104 -10.39 -6.59 -3.40
CA PRO A 104 -10.21 -7.91 -2.80
C PRO A 104 -9.92 -8.97 -3.86
N ALA A 105 -9.16 -10.00 -3.47
CA ALA A 105 -8.71 -11.06 -4.37
C ALA A 105 -9.11 -12.46 -3.88
N GLY A 106 -9.94 -13.17 -4.66
CA GLY A 106 -10.36 -14.54 -4.36
C GLY A 106 -11.50 -14.62 -3.34
N GLN A 107 -12.60 -15.31 -3.67
CA GLN A 107 -13.73 -15.49 -2.74
C GLN A 107 -13.31 -16.28 -1.49
N ALA A 108 -12.54 -17.35 -1.66
CA ALA A 108 -12.02 -18.15 -0.54
C ALA A 108 -11.18 -17.35 0.46
N ARG A 109 -10.51 -16.27 0.03
CA ARG A 109 -9.74 -15.41 0.94
C ARG A 109 -10.65 -14.49 1.73
N HIS A 110 -11.69 -13.94 1.10
CA HIS A 110 -12.70 -13.14 1.80
C HIS A 110 -13.38 -13.97 2.89
N GLU A 111 -13.81 -15.19 2.55
CA GLU A 111 -14.41 -16.12 3.52
C GLU A 111 -13.46 -16.47 4.67
N ALA A 112 -12.16 -16.63 4.39
CA ALA A 112 -11.17 -16.96 5.41
C ALA A 112 -10.77 -15.77 6.30
N PHE A 113 -10.78 -14.54 5.78
CA PHE A 113 -10.12 -13.39 6.42
C PHE A 113 -10.98 -12.12 6.51
N GLY A 114 -12.30 -12.19 6.28
CA GLY A 114 -13.16 -11.00 6.18
C GLY A 114 -12.97 -9.97 7.31
N GLY A 115 -13.00 -10.40 8.57
CA GLY A 115 -12.74 -9.52 9.72
C GLY A 115 -11.31 -8.99 9.80
N GLU A 116 -10.32 -9.81 9.43
CA GLU A 116 -8.91 -9.42 9.40
C GLU A 116 -8.62 -8.41 8.28
N PHE A 117 -9.32 -8.47 7.15
CA PHE A 117 -9.24 -7.45 6.12
C PHE A 117 -9.73 -6.10 6.63
N GLY A 118 -10.89 -6.08 7.31
CA GLY A 118 -11.40 -4.87 7.95
C GLY A 118 -10.39 -4.24 8.90
N ALA A 119 -9.83 -5.05 9.81
CA ALA A 119 -8.80 -4.61 10.76
C ALA A 119 -7.52 -4.12 10.07
N ALA A 120 -7.06 -4.80 9.01
CA ALA A 120 -5.88 -4.39 8.26
C ALA A 120 -6.09 -3.05 7.55
N LEU A 121 -7.24 -2.87 6.90
CA LEU A 121 -7.59 -1.66 6.16
C LEU A 121 -7.83 -0.46 7.08
N ALA A 122 -8.35 -0.68 8.29
CA ALA A 122 -8.56 0.35 9.31
C ALA A 122 -7.25 1.01 9.83
N HIS A 123 -6.08 0.52 9.42
CA HIS A 123 -4.81 1.23 9.67
C HIS A 123 -4.60 2.46 8.74
N GLY A 124 -5.34 2.54 7.64
CA GLY A 124 -5.46 3.74 6.82
C GLY A 124 -6.52 4.69 7.39
N ASP A 125 -6.53 5.95 6.94
CA ASP A 125 -7.50 6.95 7.42
C ASP A 125 -8.81 6.88 6.64
N GLU A 126 -8.73 6.57 5.35
CA GLU A 126 -9.89 6.48 4.46
C GLU A 126 -9.74 5.24 3.55
N VAL A 127 -10.80 4.46 3.43
CA VAL A 127 -10.85 3.25 2.59
C VAL A 127 -11.91 3.42 1.51
N VAL A 128 -11.53 3.20 0.26
CA VAL A 128 -12.46 3.05 -0.86
C VAL A 128 -12.37 1.61 -1.36
N LEU A 129 -13.49 0.92 -1.38
CA LEU A 129 -13.56 -0.48 -1.82
C LEU A 129 -13.99 -0.56 -3.28
N THR A 130 -13.36 -1.45 -4.04
CA THR A 130 -13.71 -1.72 -5.43
C THR A 130 -13.80 -3.19 -5.78
N GLY A 131 -14.59 -3.52 -6.80
CA GLY A 131 -14.76 -4.90 -7.27
C GLY A 131 -13.61 -5.40 -8.15
N HIS A 132 -13.49 -6.72 -8.24
CA HIS A 132 -12.76 -7.46 -9.27
C HIS A 132 -13.79 -8.21 -10.16
N SER A 133 -13.45 -8.47 -11.42
CA SER A 133 -14.33 -9.23 -12.34
C SER A 133 -14.69 -10.65 -11.90
N ARG A 134 -14.04 -11.18 -10.86
CA ARG A 134 -14.19 -12.57 -10.37
C ARG A 134 -14.64 -12.62 -8.91
N VAL A 135 -14.51 -11.53 -8.17
CA VAL A 135 -14.67 -11.42 -6.70
C VAL A 135 -14.98 -9.97 -6.35
N GLY A 136 -15.72 -9.71 -5.28
CA GLY A 136 -16.16 -8.34 -4.97
C GLY A 136 -17.45 -8.02 -5.72
N ASP A 137 -18.40 -8.95 -5.63
CA ASP A 137 -19.79 -8.58 -5.79
C ASP A 137 -20.21 -7.59 -4.69
N GLU A 138 -21.40 -7.04 -4.83
CA GLU A 138 -21.87 -5.98 -3.94
C GLU A 138 -22.00 -6.45 -2.47
N VAL A 139 -22.26 -7.74 -2.24
CA VAL A 139 -22.38 -8.31 -0.90
C VAL A 139 -21.01 -8.31 -0.22
N VAL A 140 -20.00 -8.87 -0.89
CA VAL A 140 -18.62 -8.95 -0.37
C VAL A 140 -18.08 -7.56 -0.04
N LEU A 141 -18.29 -6.57 -0.92
CA LEU A 141 -17.79 -5.22 -0.66
C LEU A 141 -18.52 -4.53 0.51
N ARG A 142 -19.82 -4.78 0.69
CA ARG A 142 -20.57 -4.27 1.85
C ARG A 142 -20.13 -4.92 3.15
N GLU A 143 -19.84 -6.22 3.14
CA GLU A 143 -19.29 -6.93 4.30
C GLU A 143 -17.91 -6.39 4.69
N LEU A 144 -17.03 -6.16 3.70
CA LEU A 144 -15.74 -5.53 3.94
C LEU A 144 -15.88 -4.10 4.48
N SER A 145 -16.81 -3.32 3.94
CA SER A 145 -17.12 -1.98 4.45
C SER A 145 -17.52 -2.03 5.92
N ALA A 146 -18.46 -2.92 6.27
CA ALA A 146 -18.86 -3.12 7.66
C ALA A 146 -17.69 -3.61 8.54
N ALA A 147 -16.82 -4.48 8.03
CA ALA A 147 -15.65 -4.95 8.76
C ALA A 147 -14.63 -3.82 9.05
N VAL A 148 -14.43 -2.90 8.10
CA VAL A 148 -13.59 -1.70 8.29
C VAL A 148 -14.16 -0.81 9.39
N GLU A 149 -15.46 -0.49 9.31
CA GLU A 149 -16.14 0.36 10.30
C GLU A 149 -16.14 -0.27 11.70
N ASN A 150 -16.40 -1.58 11.79
CA ASN A 150 -16.34 -2.32 13.07
C ASN A 150 -14.94 -2.34 13.68
N ALA A 151 -13.88 -2.23 12.87
CA ALA A 151 -12.51 -2.11 13.33
C ALA A 151 -12.10 -0.66 13.67
N GLY A 152 -13.02 0.30 13.54
CA GLY A 152 -12.79 1.72 13.82
C GLY A 152 -12.13 2.51 12.67
N GLY A 153 -12.04 1.91 11.48
CA GLY A 153 -11.62 2.61 10.26
C GLY A 153 -12.77 3.37 9.61
N SER A 154 -12.48 4.18 8.59
CA SER A 154 -13.50 4.88 7.80
C SER A 154 -13.58 4.34 6.37
N CYS A 155 -14.75 3.84 5.98
CA CYS A 155 -15.04 3.38 4.63
C CYS A 155 -15.77 4.48 3.85
N ARG A 156 -15.02 5.19 3.01
CA ARG A 156 -15.50 6.36 2.27
C ARG A 156 -16.43 6.02 1.11
N GLY A 157 -16.24 4.86 0.48
CA GLY A 157 -17.01 4.49 -0.70
C GLY A 157 -16.90 3.02 -1.05
N VAL A 158 -17.97 2.49 -1.64
CA VAL A 158 -18.06 1.11 -2.15
C VAL A 158 -18.48 1.18 -3.60
N GLU A 159 -17.53 1.01 -4.51
CA GLU A 159 -17.71 1.25 -5.94
C GLU A 159 -17.29 0.03 -6.74
N ARG A 160 -18.22 -0.69 -7.38
CA ARG A 160 -17.83 -1.87 -8.18
C ARG A 160 -16.94 -1.51 -9.36
N ASP A 161 -17.15 -0.34 -9.95
CA ASP A 161 -16.32 0.18 -11.02
C ASP A 161 -15.07 0.87 -10.47
N ARG A 162 -13.90 0.44 -10.96
CA ARG A 162 -12.61 0.97 -10.51
C ARG A 162 -12.40 2.43 -10.88
N ALA A 163 -12.97 2.90 -12.00
CA ALA A 163 -12.85 4.30 -12.38
C ALA A 163 -13.64 5.19 -11.42
N ALA A 164 -14.81 4.73 -10.98
CA ALA A 164 -15.62 5.35 -9.94
C ALA A 164 -14.91 5.31 -8.58
N ALA A 165 -14.35 4.17 -8.17
CA ALA A 165 -13.57 4.04 -6.94
C ALA A 165 -12.39 5.03 -6.88
N VAL A 166 -11.62 5.09 -7.97
CA VAL A 166 -10.49 6.01 -8.10
C VAL A 166 -10.94 7.47 -8.18
N ALA A 167 -12.11 7.76 -8.75
CA ALA A 167 -12.70 9.10 -8.69
C ALA A 167 -13.12 9.48 -7.26
N CYS A 168 -13.69 8.56 -6.50
CA CYS A 168 -14.05 8.76 -5.10
C CYS A 168 -12.80 9.09 -4.25
N ALA A 169 -11.72 8.32 -4.41
CA ALA A 169 -10.45 8.60 -3.75
C ALA A 169 -9.86 9.96 -4.17
N ALA A 170 -9.89 10.30 -5.45
CA ALA A 170 -9.42 11.59 -5.95
C ALA A 170 -10.21 12.78 -5.39
N ALA A 171 -11.52 12.63 -5.20
CA ALA A 171 -12.40 13.70 -4.71
C ALA A 171 -12.13 14.07 -3.24
N VAL A 172 -11.54 13.16 -2.47
CA VAL A 172 -11.25 13.37 -1.04
C VAL A 172 -9.79 13.65 -0.76
N ALA A 173 -8.89 13.24 -1.65
CA ALA A 173 -7.46 13.45 -1.53
C ALA A 173 -7.09 14.94 -1.53
N ARG A 174 -6.08 15.28 -0.74
CA ARG A 174 -5.56 16.64 -0.53
C ARG A 174 -4.04 16.64 -0.66
N PRO A 175 -3.41 17.81 -0.86
CA PRO A 175 -1.96 17.93 -0.76
C PRO A 175 -1.46 17.33 0.56
N GLY A 176 -0.35 16.57 0.50
CA GLY A 176 0.22 15.87 1.66
C GLY A 176 -0.25 14.43 1.83
N ASP A 177 -1.41 14.05 1.25
CA ASP A 177 -1.93 12.69 1.33
C ASP A 177 -1.09 11.69 0.51
N VAL A 178 -1.15 10.44 0.94
CA VAL A 178 -0.63 9.27 0.22
C VAL A 178 -1.81 8.36 -0.12
N VAL A 179 -2.02 8.12 -1.42
CA VAL A 179 -3.04 7.20 -1.91
C VAL A 179 -2.38 5.89 -2.33
N VAL A 180 -2.89 4.75 -1.85
CA VAL A 180 -2.38 3.42 -2.18
C VAL A 180 -3.45 2.60 -2.88
N LEU A 181 -3.16 2.15 -4.10
CA LEU A 181 -3.95 1.17 -4.82
C LEU A 181 -3.50 -0.23 -4.39
N ILE A 182 -4.41 -1.02 -3.83
CA ILE A 182 -4.07 -2.31 -3.21
C ILE A 182 -4.93 -3.42 -3.82
N GLY A 183 -4.28 -4.44 -4.40
CA GLY A 183 -4.95 -5.66 -4.86
C GLY A 183 -4.15 -6.39 -5.95
N THR A 184 -4.56 -7.61 -6.30
CA THR A 184 -3.83 -8.43 -7.29
C THR A 184 -4.28 -8.23 -8.73
N GLY A 185 -5.40 -7.54 -8.96
CA GLY A 185 -6.03 -7.44 -10.27
C GLY A 185 -5.51 -6.30 -11.13
N ASP A 186 -6.42 -5.76 -11.92
CA ASP A 186 -6.23 -4.67 -12.89
C ASP A 186 -6.23 -3.27 -12.25
N LEU A 187 -6.39 -3.15 -10.93
CA LEU A 187 -6.40 -1.86 -10.25
C LEU A 187 -5.11 -1.04 -10.50
N VAL A 188 -3.97 -1.70 -10.72
CA VAL A 188 -2.69 -1.05 -11.06
C VAL A 188 -2.79 -0.12 -12.29
N GLU A 189 -3.63 -0.47 -13.27
CA GLU A 189 -3.83 0.30 -14.49
C GLU A 189 -4.46 1.67 -14.21
N TYR A 190 -5.13 1.81 -13.06
CA TYR A 190 -5.80 3.03 -12.64
C TYR A 190 -4.89 4.01 -11.88
N GLY A 191 -3.62 3.68 -11.65
CA GLY A 191 -2.65 4.62 -11.06
C GLY A 191 -2.52 5.92 -11.85
N ARG A 192 -2.44 5.82 -13.19
CA ARG A 192 -2.41 6.99 -14.09
C ARG A 192 -3.75 7.70 -14.19
N VAL A 193 -4.85 6.96 -14.08
CA VAL A 193 -6.20 7.55 -14.07
C VAL A 193 -6.39 8.39 -12.81
N LEU A 194 -5.94 7.89 -11.65
CA LEU A 194 -5.98 8.60 -10.37
C LEU A 194 -5.18 9.90 -10.44
N THR A 195 -3.92 9.85 -10.89
CA THR A 195 -3.09 11.07 -11.01
C THR A 195 -3.65 12.09 -11.99
N GLY A 196 -4.27 11.63 -13.09
CA GLY A 196 -5.01 12.49 -14.02
C GLY A 196 -6.19 13.21 -13.36
N LYS A 197 -6.98 12.50 -12.56
CA LYS A 197 -8.11 13.07 -11.81
C LYS A 197 -7.68 14.02 -10.69
N LEU A 198 -6.59 13.71 -9.98
CA LEU A 198 -6.02 14.61 -8.97
C LEU A 198 -5.57 15.94 -9.59
N SER A 199 -5.03 15.92 -10.82
CA SER A 199 -4.65 17.13 -11.56
C SER A 199 -5.84 17.97 -12.03
N HIS A 200 -7.02 17.36 -12.18
CA HIS A 200 -8.24 17.99 -12.70
C HIS A 200 -9.44 17.61 -11.82
N PRO A 201 -9.52 18.12 -10.58
CA PRO A 201 -10.58 17.75 -9.66
C PRO A 201 -11.93 18.20 -10.22
N VAL A 202 -12.84 17.24 -10.43
CA VAL A 202 -14.23 17.55 -10.77
C VAL A 202 -14.86 18.12 -9.50
N LYS A 203 -15.41 19.35 -9.57
CA LYS A 203 -16.17 19.92 -8.45
C LYS A 203 -17.26 18.93 -8.06
N ALA A 204 -17.28 18.49 -6.81
CA ALA A 204 -18.39 17.70 -6.28
C ALA A 204 -19.69 18.48 -6.48
N ALA A 205 -20.71 17.85 -7.07
CA ALA A 205 -22.06 18.38 -7.04
C ALA A 205 -22.51 18.37 -5.56
N VAL A 206 -22.82 19.55 -5.05
CA VAL A 206 -23.33 19.78 -3.70
C VAL A 206 -24.76 19.27 -3.61
#